data_AF-A0A6D2INC1-F1
#
_entry.id   AF-A0A6D2INC1-F1
#
_cell.length_a   1.000
_cell.length_b   1.000
_cell.length_c   1.000
_cell.angle_alpha   90.00
_cell.angle_beta   90.00
_cell.angle_gamma   90.00
#
_symmetry.space_group_name_H-M   'P 1'
#
loop_
_entity.id
_entity.type
_entity.pdbx_description
1 polymer ?
#
loop_
_entity_poly.entity_id
_entity_poly.type
_entity_poly.pdbx_seq_one_letter_code
_entity_poly.pdbx_strand_id
1 'polypeptide(L)'
;MDPPAQNRGPDRYLWRNSAGSFDTNFSSKSTWNFLRTLSPTVPWEKVIKKVGVDVPAECILCSQGIETHSHLFFECEFSSELWTSLTTVAVVRTEACNASKFFR
;
A
#
# COMPACT_ATOMS: atom_id res chain seq x y z
N MET A 1 15.20 24.87 17.67
CA MET A 1 14.92 25.12 16.25
C MET A 1 14.65 26.60 16.13
N ASP A 2 15.54 27.34 15.45
CA ASP A 2 15.29 28.74 15.14
C ASP A 2 14.19 28.83 14.07
N PRO A 3 13.36 29.87 14.09
CA PRO A 3 12.33 30.07 13.06
C PRO A 3 12.96 30.23 11.66
N PRO A 4 12.25 29.81 10.59
CA PRO A 4 12.69 30.05 9.22
C PRO A 4 12.84 31.56 8.96
N ALA A 5 13.95 31.95 8.33
CA ALA A 5 14.23 33.33 7.95
C ALA A 5 14.51 33.41 6.44
N GLN A 6 14.00 34.44 5.78
CA GLN A 6 14.02 34.63 4.33
C GLN A 6 15.42 34.55 3.69
N ASN A 7 16.47 34.82 4.47
CA ASN A 7 17.87 34.84 4.02
C ASN A 7 18.59 33.49 4.14
N ARG A 8 17.94 32.43 4.65
CA ARG A 8 18.57 31.11 4.90
C ARG A 8 18.52 30.14 3.73
N GLY A 9 18.13 30.60 2.54
CA GLY A 9 18.01 29.78 1.34
C GLY A 9 16.63 29.11 1.21
N PRO A 10 16.43 28.27 0.18
CA PRO A 10 15.15 27.62 -0.09
C PRO A 10 14.86 26.52 0.93
N ASP A 11 13.57 26.27 1.17
CA ASP A 11 13.10 25.18 2.02
C ASP A 11 13.60 23.82 1.51
N ARG A 12 14.12 23.00 2.44
CA ARG A 12 14.59 21.64 2.15
C ARG A 12 13.75 20.65 2.93
N TYR A 13 13.03 19.79 2.22
CA TYR A 13 12.34 18.67 2.83
C TYR A 13 13.35 17.62 3.31
N LEU A 14 13.08 17.10 4.51
CA LEU A 14 13.90 16.09 5.16
C LEU A 14 12.98 14.95 5.62
N TRP A 15 13.22 13.76 5.07
CA TRP A 15 12.49 12.55 5.39
C TRP A 15 13.21 11.77 6.47
N ARG A 16 12.45 11.19 7.41
CA ARG A 16 13.05 10.38 8.47
C ARG A 16 13.39 9.00 7.92
N ASN A 17 14.61 8.55 8.14
CA ASN A 17 15.07 7.22 7.73
C ASN A 17 14.83 6.18 8.85
N SER A 18 15.07 4.90 8.54
CA SER A 18 14.93 3.79 9.49
C SER A 18 15.90 3.86 10.68
N ALA A 19 17.04 4.53 10.53
CA ALA A 19 18.02 4.77 11.59
C ALA A 19 17.63 5.95 12.51
N GLY A 20 16.50 6.62 12.22
CA GLY A 20 15.99 7.76 12.98
C GLY A 20 16.65 9.10 12.63
N SER A 21 17.60 9.14 11.69
CA SER A 21 18.17 10.37 11.15
C SER A 21 17.35 10.91 9.98
N PHE A 22 17.67 12.14 9.55
CA PHE A 22 16.97 12.82 8.46
C PHE A 22 17.78 12.75 7.17
N ASP A 23 17.11 12.46 6.06
CA ASP A 23 17.68 12.29 4.72
C ASP A 23 16.88 13.13 3.71
N THR A 24 17.48 13.53 2.60
CA THR A 24 16.80 14.21 1.50
C THR A 24 16.06 13.24 0.58
N ASN A 25 16.36 11.93 0.66
CA ASN A 25 15.71 10.92 -0.18
C ASN A 25 14.38 10.43 0.40
N PHE A 26 13.32 10.48 -0.42
CA PHE A 26 12.04 9.88 -0.08
C PHE A 26 12.06 8.38 -0.36
N SER A 27 11.68 7.59 0.65
CA SER A 27 11.37 6.17 0.48
C SER A 27 9.94 5.93 0.96
N SER A 28 9.08 5.53 0.04
CA SER A 28 7.70 5.13 0.36
C SER A 28 7.69 4.00 1.39
N LYS A 29 8.63 3.05 1.30
CA LYS A 29 8.77 1.95 2.26
C LYS A 29 9.16 2.41 3.66
N SER A 30 10.16 3.29 3.78
CA SER A 30 10.61 3.81 5.07
C SER A 30 9.55 4.67 5.75
N THR A 31 8.92 5.56 4.98
CA THR A 31 7.80 6.39 5.44
C THR A 31 6.63 5.53 5.89
N TRP A 32 6.24 4.52 5.11
CA TRP A 32 5.17 3.59 5.45
C TRP A 32 5.47 2.81 6.73
N ASN A 33 6.68 2.26 6.86
CA ASN A 33 7.12 1.54 8.06
C ASN A 33 7.18 2.43 9.30
N PHE A 34 7.49 3.72 9.14
CA PHE A 34 7.53 4.68 10.24
C PHE A 34 6.11 5.10 10.69
N LEU A 35 5.21 5.34 9.74
CA LEU A 35 3.82 5.73 10.02
C LEU A 35 2.99 4.58 10.56
N ARG A 36 3.19 3.37 10.04
CA ARG A 36 2.51 2.19 10.60
C ARG A 36 3.21 1.83 11.91
N THR A 37 2.52 2.02 13.03
CA THR A 37 2.81 1.20 14.21
C THR A 37 2.60 -0.25 13.76
N LEU A 38 3.64 -1.10 13.83
CA LEU A 38 3.51 -2.49 13.42
C LEU A 38 2.35 -3.10 14.20
N SER A 39 1.22 -3.34 13.51
CA SER A 39 0.12 -4.09 14.09
C SER A 39 0.70 -5.43 14.55
N PRO A 40 0.44 -5.85 15.80
CA PRO A 40 0.91 -7.13 16.27
C PRO A 40 0.43 -8.20 15.29
N THR A 41 1.27 -9.19 15.02
CA THR A 41 0.86 -10.34 14.22
C THR A 41 -0.29 -11.02 14.94
N VAL A 42 -1.50 -10.74 14.49
CA VAL A 42 -2.72 -11.30 15.04
C VAL A 42 -2.86 -12.71 14.49
N PRO A 43 -2.91 -13.76 15.34
CA PRO A 43 -3.06 -15.15 14.88
C PRO A 43 -4.51 -15.46 14.48
N TRP A 44 -5.31 -14.45 14.15
CA TRP A 44 -6.75 -14.56 13.91
C TRP A 44 -7.06 -15.65 12.88
N GLU A 45 -6.22 -15.84 11.86
CA GLU A 45 -6.34 -16.95 10.91
C GLU A 45 -6.32 -18.33 11.62
N LYS A 46 -5.40 -18.53 12.57
CA LYS A 46 -5.32 -19.76 13.37
C LYS A 46 -6.50 -19.89 14.33
N VAL A 47 -6.97 -18.77 14.88
CA VAL A 47 -8.12 -18.74 15.80
C VAL A 47 -9.41 -19.10 15.06
N ILE A 48 -9.65 -18.53 13.89
CA ILE A 48 -10.83 -18.82 13.06
C ILE A 48 -10.86 -20.31 12.66
N LYS A 49 -9.71 -20.85 12.21
CA LYS A 49 -9.56 -22.29 11.91
C LYS A 49 -9.82 -23.17 13.14
N LYS A 50 -9.39 -22.75 14.33
CA LYS A 50 -9.58 -23.50 15.59
C LYS A 50 -11.03 -23.47 16.10
N VAL A 51 -11.77 -22.40 15.83
CA VAL A 51 -13.18 -22.25 16.24
C VAL A 51 -14.13 -23.00 15.28
N GLY A 52 -13.61 -23.58 14.19
CA GLY A 52 -14.41 -24.37 13.24
C GLY A 52 -15.24 -23.51 12.29
N VAL A 53 -14.88 -22.23 12.15
CA VAL A 53 -15.48 -21.37 11.13
C VAL A 53 -14.83 -21.71 9.80
N ASP A 54 -15.64 -22.29 8.90
CA ASP A 54 -15.22 -22.51 7.52
C ASP A 54 -15.23 -21.18 6.77
N VAL A 55 -14.05 -20.77 6.28
CA VAL A 55 -13.91 -19.55 5.49
C VAL A 55 -13.83 -19.99 4.03
N PRO A 56 -14.84 -19.65 3.21
CA PRO A 56 -14.81 -19.98 1.80
C PRO A 56 -13.52 -19.44 1.18
N ALA A 57 -12.83 -20.29 0.43
CA ALA A 57 -11.65 -19.87 -0.33
C ALA A 57 -12.04 -19.10 -1.60
N GLU A 58 -13.32 -18.84 -1.83
CA GLU A 58 -13.85 -18.15 -2.99
C GLU A 58 -13.58 -16.64 -2.89
N CYS A 59 -13.28 -16.01 -4.02
CA CYS A 59 -13.07 -14.57 -4.09
C CYS A 59 -14.30 -13.80 -3.59
N ILE A 60 -14.12 -12.99 -2.54
CA ILE A 60 -15.21 -12.16 -2.00
C ILE A 60 -15.79 -11.12 -2.97
N LEU A 61 -15.06 -10.79 -4.05
CA LEU A 61 -15.45 -9.74 -4.98
C LEU A 61 -16.29 -10.26 -6.15
N CYS A 62 -15.79 -11.28 -6.84
CA CYS A 62 -16.47 -11.83 -8.01
C CYS A 62 -17.18 -13.17 -7.74
N SER A 63 -16.93 -13.80 -6.58
CA SER A 63 -17.37 -15.16 -6.24
C SER A 63 -16.97 -16.22 -7.28
N GLN A 64 -15.97 -15.91 -8.11
CA GLN A 64 -15.51 -16.72 -9.23
C GLN A 64 -13.99 -16.88 -9.12
N GLY A 65 -13.56 -18.01 -8.57
CA GLY A 65 -12.14 -18.33 -8.38
C GLY A 65 -11.71 -18.27 -6.91
N ILE A 66 -10.47 -18.68 -6.67
CA ILE A 66 -9.89 -18.73 -5.32
C ILE A 66 -9.39 -17.35 -4.93
N GLU A 67 -9.76 -16.87 -3.75
CA GLU A 67 -9.19 -15.67 -3.16
C GLU A 67 -7.71 -15.87 -2.89
N THR A 68 -6.91 -15.34 -3.80
CA THR A 68 -5.47 -15.18 -3.64
C THR A 68 -5.12 -13.72 -3.86
N HIS A 69 -3.97 -13.27 -3.35
CA HIS A 69 -3.50 -11.91 -3.64
C HIS A 69 -3.45 -11.65 -5.15
N SER A 70 -2.96 -12.61 -5.94
CA SER A 70 -2.91 -12.45 -7.40
C SER A 70 -4.30 -12.29 -8.01
N HIS A 71 -5.25 -13.14 -7.60
CA HIS A 71 -6.61 -13.06 -8.09
C HIS A 71 -7.29 -11.74 -7.67
N LEU A 72 -7.30 -11.41 -6.38
CA LEU A 72 -7.95 -10.22 -5.83
C LEU A 72 -7.47 -8.92 -6.48
N PHE A 73 -6.17 -8.82 -6.83
CA PHE A 73 -5.58 -7.59 -7.36
C PHE A 73 -5.35 -7.57 -8.87
N PHE A 74 -5.10 -8.70 -9.54
CA PHE A 74 -4.64 -8.70 -10.95
C PHE A 74 -5.51 -9.51 -11.91
N GLU A 75 -6.23 -10.53 -11.43
CA GLU A 75 -6.97 -11.46 -12.31
C GLU A 75 -8.49 -11.35 -12.14
N CYS A 76 -8.97 -10.81 -11.01
CA CYS A 76 -10.38 -10.66 -10.73
C CYS A 76 -11.02 -9.58 -11.62
N GLU A 77 -12.06 -9.97 -12.36
CA GLU A 77 -12.82 -9.10 -13.25
C GLU A 77 -13.40 -7.89 -12.50
N PHE A 78 -14.05 -8.12 -11.35
CA PHE A 78 -14.61 -7.06 -10.52
C PHE A 78 -13.53 -6.06 -10.05
N SER A 79 -12.35 -6.56 -9.68
CA SER A 79 -11.21 -5.72 -9.28
C SER A 79 -10.72 -4.86 -10.44
N SER A 80 -10.66 -5.42 -11.66
CA SER A 80 -10.24 -4.70 -12.86
C SER A 80 -11.13 -3.50 -13.20
N GLU A 81 -12.44 -3.62 -12.99
CA GLU A 81 -13.39 -2.52 -13.17
C GLU A 81 -13.15 -1.39 -12.15
N LEU A 82 -12.91 -1.73 -10.89
CA LEU A 82 -12.58 -0.76 -9.84
C LEU A 82 -11.29 0.01 -10.16
N TRP A 83 -10.23 -0.69 -10.57
CA TRP A 83 -8.98 -0.04 -10.95
C TRP A 83 -9.14 0.87 -12.16
N THR A 84 -9.99 0.51 -13.12
CA THR A 84 -10.29 1.36 -14.28
C THR A 84 -10.98 2.66 -13.85
N SER A 85 -11.91 2.60 -12.89
CA SER A 85 -12.54 3.80 -12.34
C SER A 85 -11.55 4.70 -11.58
N LEU A 86 -10.70 4.10 -10.72
CA LEU A 86 -9.71 4.84 -9.94
C LEU A 86 -8.64 5.49 -10.81
N THR A 87 -8.17 4.80 -11.85
CA THR A 87 -7.18 5.34 -12.79
C THR A 87 -7.76 6.44 -13.67
N THR A 88 -9.07 6.46 -13.89
CA THR A 88 -9.75 7.54 -14.63
C THR A 88 -9.84 8.85 -13.82
N VAL A 89 -10.01 8.75 -12.50
CA VAL A 89 -10.10 9.94 -11.60
C VAL A 89 -8.72 10.48 -11.23
N ALA A 90 -7.70 9.61 -11.20
CA ALA A 90 -6.36 10.00 -10.84
C ALA A 90 -5.55 10.41 -12.08
N VAL A 91 -5.43 11.72 -12.35
CA VAL A 91 -4.36 12.28 -13.21
C VAL A 91 -3.02 12.17 -12.45
N VAL A 92 -2.61 10.94 -12.15
CA VAL A 92 -1.21 10.67 -11.83
C VAL A 92 -0.53 10.58 -13.18
N ARG A 93 0.36 11.52 -13.50
CA ARG A 93 1.31 11.37 -14.61
C ARG A 93 2.23 10.19 -14.29
N THR A 94 1.73 8.97 -14.47
CA THR A 94 2.55 7.77 -14.59
C THR A 94 2.89 7.62 -16.06
N GLU A 95 3.90 8.35 -16.52
CA GLU A 95 4.64 7.82 -17.66
C GLU A 95 5.29 6.52 -17.19
N ALA A 96 4.90 5.42 -17.81
CA ALA A 96 5.31 4.04 -17.55
C ALA A 96 4.83 3.41 -16.23
N CYS A 97 3.67 2.75 -16.26
CA CYS A 97 3.60 1.30 -16.01
C CYS A 97 2.18 0.78 -16.17
N ASN A 98 2.03 -0.19 -17.09
CA ASN A 98 0.88 -1.07 -17.19
C ASN A 98 0.52 -1.58 -15.79
N ALA A 99 -0.76 -1.59 -15.41
CA ALA A 99 -1.25 -1.95 -14.07
C ALA A 99 -0.72 -3.31 -13.57
N SER A 100 -0.23 -4.15 -14.49
CA SER A 100 0.48 -5.41 -14.25
C SER A 100 1.88 -5.30 -13.60
N LYS A 101 2.44 -4.10 -13.41
CA LYS A 101 3.82 -3.89 -12.90
C LYS A 101 3.92 -3.28 -11.50
N PHE A 102 2.81 -2.91 -10.86
CA PHE A 102 2.85 -2.21 -9.57
C PHE A 102 3.09 -3.11 -8.34
N PHE A 103 3.09 -4.43 -8.50
CA PHE A 103 3.20 -5.36 -7.36
C PHE A 103 4.14 -6.54 -7.66
N ARG A 104 5.39 -6.23 -8.00
CA ARG A 104 6.51 -7.18 -7.85
C ARG A 104 7.70 -6.46 -7.23
#